data_AF-A0A534WJ55-F1
#
_entry.id   AF-A0A534WJ55-F1
#
_cell.length_a   1.000
_cell.length_b   1.000
_cell.length_c   1.000
_cell.angle_alpha   90.00
_cell.angle_beta   90.00
_cell.angle_gamma   90.00
#
_symmetry.space_group_name_H-M   'P 1'
#
loop_
_entity.id
_entity.type
_entity.pdbx_description
1 polymer ?
#
loop_
_entity_poly.entity_id
_entity_poly.type
_entity_poly.pdbx_seq_one_letter_code
_entity_poly.pdbx_strand_id
1 'polypeptide(L)'
;MDVTLPERIGTVPLTGSTVAFEIVVDDYAEVWVDGKLPLLLGETGGAVVRGFNAPNRVIVARDARPGQQIRLAVFGINGPISAGPNNFIWVRSATLEVRRARPEPPGEVARVLRADPAFDSVVPPDARIEKVAGGFLFTEGPLWHPDGYLLFSDPNANTIYRWSPDGQVSIYRAKSGYKGINVGEYGQPGSNGLTLDREGRLTINEHGNRRVTRLEKNGSLTVLADRYEGKRLNSPNDL
;
A
#
# COMPACT_ATOMS: atom_id res chain seq x y z
N MET A 1 -8.56 -24.30 -2.01
CA MET A 1 -7.70 -25.16 -1.18
C MET A 1 -7.71 -24.63 0.24
N ASP A 2 -7.78 -25.51 1.23
CA ASP A 2 -7.61 -25.16 2.63
C ASP A 2 -6.16 -25.46 3.03
N VAL A 3 -5.50 -24.49 3.66
CA VAL A 3 -4.10 -24.56 4.07
C VAL A 3 -4.03 -24.34 5.56
N THR A 4 -3.52 -25.33 6.30
CA THR A 4 -3.20 -25.18 7.71
C THR A 4 -1.72 -24.85 7.86
N LEU A 5 -1.39 -23.72 8.48
CA LEU A 5 0.00 -23.35 8.72
C LEU A 5 0.63 -24.30 9.76
N PRO A 6 1.72 -25.03 9.42
CA PRO A 6 2.41 -25.88 10.39
C PRO A 6 3.20 -25.06 11.40
N GLU A 7 3.73 -25.69 12.44
CA GLU A 7 4.65 -25.02 13.37
C GLU A 7 5.93 -24.51 12.70
N ARG A 8 6.43 -25.27 11.72
CA ARG A 8 7.68 -25.01 11.00
C ARG A 8 7.66 -25.56 9.58
N ILE A 9 8.43 -24.98 8.68
CA ILE A 9 8.77 -25.53 7.36
C ILE A 9 10.28 -25.75 7.30
N GLY A 10 10.69 -27.03 7.22
CA GLY A 10 12.10 -27.40 7.39
C GLY A 10 12.64 -26.94 8.74
N THR A 11 13.66 -26.07 8.72
CA THR A 11 14.27 -25.47 9.91
C THR A 11 13.72 -24.08 10.25
N VAL A 12 12.68 -23.60 9.54
CA VAL A 12 12.11 -22.26 9.69
C VAL A 12 10.85 -22.32 10.56
N PRO A 13 10.83 -21.71 11.77
CA PRO A 13 9.59 -21.56 12.54
C PRO A 13 8.64 -20.60 11.83
N LEU A 14 7.33 -20.91 11.81
CA LEU A 14 6.34 -20.07 11.13
C LEU A 14 5.87 -18.90 11.99
N THR A 15 5.93 -19.02 13.31
CA THR A 15 5.49 -17.96 14.25
C THR A 15 6.11 -16.60 13.88
N GLY A 16 5.27 -15.58 13.71
CA GLY A 16 5.73 -14.23 13.37
C GLY A 16 6.06 -14.00 11.89
N SER A 17 6.18 -15.07 11.10
CA SER A 17 6.63 -14.98 9.72
C SER A 17 5.57 -14.35 8.80
N THR A 18 6.03 -13.79 7.68
CA THR A 18 5.15 -13.42 6.57
C THR A 18 5.06 -14.61 5.62
N VAL A 19 3.84 -15.03 5.31
CA VAL A 19 3.57 -16.09 4.33
C VAL A 19 2.98 -15.45 3.10
N ALA A 20 3.58 -15.74 1.95
CA ALA A 20 3.07 -15.34 0.66
C ALA A 20 2.73 -16.58 -0.17
N PHE A 21 1.60 -16.53 -0.87
CA PHE A 21 1.25 -17.49 -1.89
C PHE A 21 1.66 -16.92 -3.25
N GLU A 22 2.53 -17.62 -3.96
CA GLU A 22 2.90 -17.31 -5.33
C GLU A 22 2.33 -18.38 -6.26
N ILE A 23 1.72 -17.94 -7.36
CA ILE A 23 1.20 -18.84 -8.39
C ILE A 23 1.50 -18.30 -9.78
N VAL A 24 1.92 -19.19 -10.67
CA VAL A 24 2.00 -18.94 -12.10
C VAL A 24 0.96 -19.81 -12.77
N VAL A 25 -0.21 -19.22 -13.01
CA VAL A 25 -1.20 -19.76 -13.95
C VAL A 25 -0.98 -19.07 -15.29
N ASP A 26 -1.30 -19.73 -16.40
CA ASP A 26 -1.35 -19.07 -17.71
C ASP A 26 -2.06 -17.71 -17.60
N ASP A 27 -1.68 -16.79 -18.48
CA ASP A 27 -2.25 -15.48 -18.87
C ASP A 27 -2.98 -14.59 -17.85
N TYR A 28 -3.90 -15.14 -17.08
CA TYR A 28 -4.70 -14.48 -16.07
C TYR A 28 -4.82 -15.34 -14.82
N ALA A 29 -4.59 -14.75 -13.65
CA ALA A 29 -5.05 -15.30 -12.38
C ALA A 29 -5.61 -14.23 -11.45
N GLU A 30 -6.67 -14.60 -10.73
CA GLU A 30 -7.11 -13.95 -9.51
C GLU A 30 -6.86 -14.89 -8.34
N VAL A 31 -6.40 -14.34 -7.21
CA VAL A 31 -6.16 -15.10 -6.00
C VAL A 31 -7.00 -14.54 -4.86
N TRP A 32 -7.94 -15.34 -4.41
CA TRP A 32 -8.82 -15.05 -3.29
C TRP A 32 -8.25 -15.68 -2.01
N VAL A 33 -8.26 -14.92 -0.92
CA VAL A 33 -7.81 -15.34 0.41
C VAL A 33 -8.98 -15.20 1.38
N ASP A 34 -9.36 -16.29 2.05
CA ASP A 34 -10.48 -16.38 2.99
C ASP A 34 -11.80 -15.84 2.42
N GLY A 35 -12.06 -16.17 1.15
CA GLY A 35 -13.27 -15.77 0.43
C GLY A 35 -13.28 -14.32 -0.03
N LYS A 36 -12.17 -13.60 0.11
CA LYS A 36 -12.02 -12.21 -0.33
C LYS A 36 -10.98 -12.12 -1.45
N LEU A 37 -11.32 -11.44 -2.53
CA LEU A 37 -10.32 -10.96 -3.48
C LEU A 37 -9.76 -9.67 -2.87
N PRO A 38 -8.49 -9.64 -2.45
CA PRO A 38 -7.90 -8.43 -1.91
C PRO A 38 -7.65 -7.47 -3.07
N LEU A 39 -8.68 -6.72 -3.46
CA LEU A 39 -8.63 -5.71 -4.50
C LEU A 39 -8.34 -4.35 -3.86
N LEU A 40 -7.30 -3.68 -4.35
CA LEU A 40 -7.09 -2.26 -4.12
C LEU A 40 -7.22 -1.49 -5.43
N LEU A 41 -7.90 -0.34 -5.39
CA LEU A 41 -8.10 0.49 -6.58
C LEU A 41 -6.75 0.95 -7.14
N GLY A 42 -6.44 0.54 -8.37
CA GLY A 42 -5.17 0.87 -9.04
C GLY A 42 -4.02 -0.09 -8.73
N GLU A 43 -4.28 -1.19 -8.01
CA GLU A 43 -3.33 -2.29 -7.87
C GLU A 43 -3.03 -2.93 -9.23
N THR A 44 -1.75 -3.16 -9.50
CA THR A 44 -1.26 -3.85 -10.70
C THR A 44 -0.43 -5.06 -10.28
N GLY A 45 -0.82 -6.26 -10.70
CA GLY A 45 -0.26 -7.51 -10.19
C GLY A 45 -0.66 -7.84 -8.74
N GLY A 46 -0.08 -8.89 -8.16
CA GLY A 46 -0.42 -9.32 -6.81
C GLY A 46 -1.59 -10.30 -6.83
N ALA A 47 -2.76 -9.86 -6.36
CA ALA A 47 -4.01 -10.64 -6.44
C ALA A 47 -4.79 -10.43 -7.75
N VAL A 48 -4.33 -9.52 -8.61
CA VAL A 48 -4.92 -9.16 -9.91
C VAL A 48 -3.95 -9.41 -11.07
N VAL A 49 -4.42 -9.15 -12.29
CA VAL A 49 -3.70 -9.32 -13.56
C VAL A 49 -2.29 -8.74 -13.55
N ARG A 50 -1.31 -9.59 -13.88
CA ARG A 50 0.10 -9.22 -14.04
C ARG A 50 0.66 -9.45 -15.45
N GLY A 51 -0.06 -10.19 -16.30
CA GLY A 51 0.29 -10.44 -17.70
C GLY A 51 0.59 -11.91 -18.03
N PHE A 52 0.97 -12.17 -19.29
CA PHE A 52 1.17 -13.51 -19.87
C PHE A 52 2.19 -14.34 -19.09
N ASN A 53 1.75 -15.46 -18.49
CA ASN A 53 2.60 -16.36 -17.71
C ASN A 53 3.41 -15.67 -16.58
N ALA A 54 2.88 -14.58 -16.00
CA ALA A 54 3.56 -13.83 -14.95
C ALA A 54 3.24 -14.40 -13.55
N PRO A 55 4.23 -14.50 -12.63
CA PRO A 55 3.97 -14.87 -11.24
C PRO A 55 3.06 -13.86 -10.52
N ASN A 56 1.98 -14.36 -9.92
CA ASN A 56 1.07 -13.64 -9.04
C ASN A 56 1.37 -13.99 -7.60
N ARG A 57 1.69 -12.98 -6.79
CA ARG A 57 2.17 -13.17 -5.41
C ARG A 57 1.30 -12.37 -4.45
N VAL A 58 0.63 -13.07 -3.54
CA VAL A 58 -0.29 -12.49 -2.55
C VAL A 58 0.19 -12.80 -1.14
N ILE A 59 0.16 -11.80 -0.25
CA ILE A 59 0.43 -12.03 1.17
C ILE A 59 -0.82 -12.65 1.79
N VAL A 60 -0.66 -13.84 2.37
CA VAL A 60 -1.79 -14.61 2.95
C VAL A 60 -1.78 -14.60 4.48
N ALA A 61 -0.63 -14.32 5.10
CA ALA A 61 -0.53 -14.06 6.53
C ALA A 61 0.64 -13.13 6.83
N ARG A 62 0.41 -12.17 7.73
CA ARG A 62 1.43 -11.41 8.47
C ARG A 62 1.31 -11.84 9.93
N ASP A 63 2.42 -12.05 10.63
CA ASP A 63 2.41 -12.71 11.96
C ASP A 63 1.75 -14.10 11.93
N ALA A 64 2.22 -14.97 11.03
CA ALA A 64 1.68 -16.32 10.89
C ALA A 64 1.70 -17.08 12.22
N ARG A 65 0.61 -17.80 12.52
CA ARG A 65 0.49 -18.63 13.73
C ARG A 65 0.36 -20.11 13.38
N PRO A 66 1.04 -21.01 14.13
CA PRO A 66 0.79 -22.44 13.98
C PRO A 66 -0.68 -22.79 14.15
N GLY A 67 -1.21 -23.63 13.26
CA GLY A 67 -2.63 -24.02 13.24
C GLY A 67 -3.58 -23.01 12.59
N GLN A 68 -3.10 -21.82 12.19
CA GLN A 68 -3.90 -20.86 11.43
C GLN A 68 -4.38 -21.50 10.13
N GLN A 69 -5.69 -21.42 9.88
CA GLN A 69 -6.31 -21.89 8.64
C GLN A 69 -6.39 -20.74 7.66
N ILE A 70 -6.01 -21.00 6.41
CA ILE A 70 -6.08 -20.07 5.29
C ILE A 70 -6.79 -20.78 4.14
N ARG A 71 -7.85 -20.17 3.60
CA ARG A 71 -8.54 -20.66 2.41
C ARG A 71 -8.09 -19.87 1.19
N LEU A 72 -7.52 -20.56 0.21
CA LEU A 72 -7.14 -19.97 -1.06
C LEU A 72 -8.06 -20.44 -2.18
N ALA A 73 -8.53 -19.53 -3.02
CA ALA A 73 -9.16 -19.88 -4.29
C ALA A 73 -8.48 -19.14 -5.43
N VAL A 74 -8.24 -19.84 -6.53
CA VAL A 74 -7.58 -19.28 -7.71
C VAL A 74 -8.55 -19.40 -8.87
N PHE A 75 -8.82 -18.28 -9.53
CA PHE A 75 -9.52 -18.26 -10.80
C PHE A 75 -8.49 -17.95 -11.89
N GLY A 76 -8.40 -18.80 -12.91
CA GLY A 76 -7.43 -18.69 -13.99
C GLY A 76 -8.09 -18.67 -15.36
N ILE A 77 -7.55 -17.88 -16.29
CA ILE A 77 -7.97 -17.86 -17.70
C ILE A 77 -6.73 -18.03 -18.57
N ASN A 78 -6.84 -18.87 -19.60
CA ASN A 78 -5.85 -18.98 -20.68
C ASN A 78 -6.36 -18.14 -21.86
N GLY A 79 -5.49 -17.26 -22.36
CA GLY A 79 -5.83 -16.22 -23.32
C GLY A 79 -5.10 -16.38 -24.67
N PRO A 80 -5.30 -15.41 -25.58
CA PRO A 80 -6.17 -14.24 -25.46
C PRO A 80 -7.67 -14.58 -25.59
N ILE A 81 -8.54 -13.85 -24.87
CA ILE A 81 -10.01 -14.07 -24.89
C ILE A 81 -10.59 -13.96 -26.31
N SER A 82 -10.02 -13.08 -27.14
CA SER A 82 -10.48 -12.83 -28.51
C SER A 82 -10.07 -13.92 -29.52
N ALA A 83 -9.08 -14.74 -29.19
CA ALA A 83 -8.62 -15.83 -30.03
C ALA A 83 -8.30 -17.02 -29.12
N GLY A 84 -9.33 -17.82 -28.87
CA GLY A 84 -9.29 -18.94 -27.94
C GLY A 84 -8.05 -19.81 -28.19
N PRO A 85 -7.27 -20.11 -27.14
CA PRO A 85 -6.03 -20.84 -27.29
C PRO A 85 -6.30 -22.33 -27.57
N ASN A 86 -5.43 -22.96 -28.37
CA ASN A 86 -5.53 -24.40 -28.70
C ASN A 86 -4.97 -25.32 -27.60
N ASN A 87 -4.81 -24.83 -26.38
CA ASN A 87 -4.23 -25.57 -25.26
C ASN A 87 -5.09 -25.42 -23.99
N PHE A 88 -4.69 -26.12 -22.93
CA PHE A 88 -5.37 -26.10 -21.63
C PHE A 88 -4.78 -25.02 -20.74
N ILE A 89 -5.57 -24.56 -19.75
CA ILE A 89 -5.05 -23.78 -18.63
C ILE A 89 -4.05 -24.64 -17.86
N TRP A 90 -2.82 -24.15 -17.74
CA TRP A 90 -1.77 -24.76 -16.93
C TRP A 90 -1.41 -23.92 -15.71
N VAL A 91 -1.17 -24.60 -14.60
CA VAL A 91 -0.53 -24.03 -13.40
C VAL A 91 0.92 -24.50 -13.41
N ARG A 92 1.86 -23.60 -13.71
CA ARG A 92 3.30 -23.91 -13.75
C ARG A 92 3.90 -24.09 -12.37
N SER A 93 3.48 -23.26 -11.42
CA SER A 93 3.91 -23.32 -10.03
C SER A 93 2.82 -22.76 -9.12
N ALA A 94 2.72 -23.30 -7.91
CA ALA A 94 1.92 -22.78 -6.82
C ALA A 94 2.69 -23.06 -5.53
N THR A 95 3.24 -22.03 -4.90
CA THR A 95 4.18 -22.15 -3.78
C THR A 95 3.77 -21.25 -2.63
N LEU A 96 4.06 -21.72 -1.42
CA LEU A 96 4.02 -20.89 -0.22
C LEU A 96 5.45 -20.48 0.12
N GLU A 97 5.73 -19.19 -0.02
CA GLU A 97 6.97 -18.60 0.42
C GLU A 97 6.82 -18.16 1.87
N VAL A 98 7.61 -18.75 2.76
CA VAL A 98 7.73 -18.29 4.14
C VAL A 98 8.95 -17.40 4.26
N ARG A 99 8.71 -16.10 4.42
CA ARG A 99 9.75 -15.18 4.84
C ARG A 99 9.72 -15.11 6.35
N ARG A 100 10.80 -15.59 6.98
CA ARG A 100 11.04 -15.35 8.41
C ARG A 100 10.73 -13.89 8.67
N ALA A 101 10.04 -13.60 9.77
CA ALA A 101 10.23 -12.30 10.37
C ALA A 101 11.75 -12.14 10.48
N ARG A 102 12.31 -11.20 9.72
CA ARG A 102 13.51 -10.58 10.25
C ARG A 102 12.99 -9.99 11.55
N PRO A 103 13.52 -10.37 12.73
CA PRO A 103 13.48 -9.41 13.80
C PRO A 103 14.28 -8.23 13.25
N GLU A 104 13.63 -7.33 12.51
CA GLU A 104 13.84 -5.95 12.87
C GLU A 104 13.39 -5.98 14.31
N PRO A 105 14.32 -5.84 15.28
CA PRO A 105 13.83 -5.61 16.62
C PRO A 105 12.77 -4.50 16.49
N PRO A 106 11.70 -4.48 17.29
CA PRO A 106 11.17 -3.21 17.74
C PRO A 106 12.31 -2.53 18.52
N GLY A 107 13.34 -2.13 17.80
CA GLY A 107 14.47 -1.39 18.26
C GLY A 107 14.07 0.03 18.01
N GLU A 108 14.15 0.83 19.06
CA GLU A 108 14.19 2.29 18.95
C GLU A 108 15.01 2.65 17.70
N VAL A 109 14.32 3.00 16.61
CA VAL A 109 14.98 3.50 15.40
C VAL A 109 15.56 4.90 15.64
N ALA A 110 15.14 5.50 16.75
CA ALA A 110 15.71 6.70 17.34
C ALA A 110 15.45 6.69 18.85
N ARG A 111 16.26 7.46 19.58
CA ARG A 111 16.08 7.75 21.01
C ARG A 111 15.33 9.07 21.17
N VAL A 112 14.41 9.13 22.13
CA VAL A 112 13.75 10.38 22.51
C VAL A 112 14.70 11.20 23.41
N LEU A 113 15.15 12.35 22.91
CA LEU A 113 15.89 13.33 23.71
C LEU A 113 14.90 14.31 24.37
N ARG A 114 14.86 14.32 25.70
CA ARG A 114 13.96 15.17 26.50
C ARG A 114 14.71 16.44 26.94
N ALA A 115 14.70 17.46 26.09
CA ALA A 115 15.43 18.70 26.33
C ALA A 115 14.73 19.67 27.30
N ASP A 116 13.40 19.55 27.44
CA ASP A 116 12.55 20.43 28.27
C ASP A 116 11.55 19.58 29.09
N PRO A 117 11.38 19.82 30.40
CA PRO A 117 10.41 19.11 31.24
C PRO A 117 8.96 19.19 30.74
N ALA A 118 8.57 20.25 30.02
CA ALA A 118 7.23 20.38 29.45
C ALA A 118 6.88 19.24 28.49
N PHE A 119 7.88 18.60 27.87
CA PHE A 119 7.71 17.48 26.97
C PHE A 119 7.06 16.26 27.64
N ASP A 120 7.29 16.06 28.94
CA ASP A 120 6.75 14.93 29.71
C ASP A 120 5.23 14.99 29.85
N SER A 121 4.62 16.15 29.61
CA SER A 121 3.17 16.32 29.59
C SER A 121 2.50 15.78 28.31
N VAL A 122 3.27 15.59 27.24
CA VAL A 122 2.76 15.19 25.91
C VAL A 122 3.16 13.76 25.56
N VAL A 123 4.36 13.34 25.94
CA VAL A 123 4.92 12.03 25.55
C VAL A 123 5.26 11.21 26.80
N PRO A 124 4.63 10.03 27.00
CA PRO A 124 4.89 9.14 28.12
C PRO A 124 6.39 8.82 28.28
N PRO A 125 6.89 8.62 29.52
CA PRO A 125 8.31 8.39 29.79
C PRO A 125 8.86 7.16 29.07
N ASP A 126 8.03 6.13 28.88
CA ASP A 126 8.33 4.85 28.26
C ASP A 126 7.99 4.76 26.77
N ALA A 127 7.58 5.88 26.14
CA ALA A 127 7.28 5.93 24.72
C ALA A 127 8.48 5.49 23.87
N ARG A 128 8.23 4.61 22.91
CA ARG A 128 9.23 4.08 21.97
C ARG A 128 8.95 4.60 20.56
N ILE A 129 10.02 4.91 19.83
CA ILE A 129 9.92 5.23 18.41
C ILE A 129 10.01 3.94 17.62
N GLU A 130 8.94 3.63 16.89
CA GLU A 130 8.81 2.44 16.07
C GLU A 130 8.70 2.80 14.59
N LYS A 131 9.39 2.02 13.74
CA LYS A 131 9.22 2.11 12.29
C LYS A 131 8.06 1.22 11.86
N VAL A 132 6.95 1.83 11.48
CA VAL A 132 5.71 1.12 11.12
C VAL A 132 5.63 0.69 9.64
N ALA A 133 6.44 1.31 8.77
CA ALA A 133 6.52 1.00 7.35
C ALA A 133 7.83 1.53 6.72
N GLY A 134 8.17 1.07 5.52
CA GLY A 134 9.32 1.57 4.75
C GLY A 134 9.31 1.10 3.29
N GLY A 135 10.33 1.50 2.53
CA GLY A 135 10.44 1.19 1.09
C GLY A 135 9.83 2.26 0.16
N PHE A 136 9.53 3.44 0.70
CA PHE A 136 9.05 4.61 -0.05
C PHE A 136 10.22 5.44 -0.57
N LEU A 137 9.96 6.29 -1.57
CA LEU A 137 10.97 7.16 -2.16
C LEU A 137 11.15 8.45 -1.34
N PHE A 138 10.05 9.07 -0.92
CA PHE A 138 10.06 10.27 -0.08
C PHE A 138 8.68 10.44 0.57
N THR A 139 8.55 10.28 1.89
CA THR A 139 7.24 10.35 2.57
C THR A 139 6.93 11.74 3.10
N GLU A 140 5.72 12.22 2.88
CA GLU A 140 5.24 13.54 3.31
C GLU A 140 3.76 13.52 3.70
N GLY A 141 3.27 14.63 4.26
CA GLY A 141 1.84 14.87 4.49
C GLY A 141 1.10 13.76 5.25
N PRO A 142 1.57 13.33 6.45
CA PRO A 142 0.86 12.35 7.25
C PRO A 142 -0.49 12.88 7.73
N LEU A 143 -1.54 12.08 7.60
CA LEU A 143 -2.89 12.39 8.05
C LEU A 143 -3.50 11.17 8.75
N TRP A 144 -3.79 11.30 10.05
CA TRP A 144 -4.57 10.30 10.76
C TRP A 144 -6.07 10.45 10.45
N HIS A 145 -6.66 9.45 9.82
CA HIS A 145 -8.08 9.45 9.47
C HIS A 145 -8.94 8.98 10.65
N PRO A 146 -10.13 9.57 10.91
CA PRO A 146 -11.02 9.18 11.99
C PRO A 146 -11.44 7.69 11.99
N ASP A 147 -11.45 7.06 10.83
CA ASP A 147 -11.72 5.62 10.67
C ASP A 147 -10.55 4.71 11.12
N GLY A 148 -9.48 5.28 11.68
CA GLY A 148 -8.42 4.50 12.34
C GLY A 148 -7.29 4.04 11.42
N TYR A 149 -6.95 4.83 10.40
CA TYR A 149 -5.81 4.56 9.51
C TYR A 149 -5.00 5.83 9.22
N LEU A 150 -3.73 5.66 8.85
CA LEU A 150 -2.84 6.74 8.46
C LEU A 150 -2.80 6.85 6.93
N LEU A 151 -3.06 8.03 6.40
CA LEU A 151 -2.69 8.39 5.02
C LEU A 151 -1.36 9.13 5.02
N PHE A 152 -0.57 8.92 3.97
CA PHE A 152 0.65 9.69 3.73
C PHE A 152 0.97 9.70 2.24
N SER A 153 1.58 10.78 1.79
CA SER A 153 2.00 10.95 0.41
C SER A 153 3.40 10.42 0.18
N ASP A 154 3.64 9.90 -1.02
CA ASP A 154 4.96 9.79 -1.64
C ASP A 154 4.97 10.64 -2.92
N PRO A 155 5.46 11.90 -2.85
CA PRO A 155 5.47 12.81 -4.00
C PRO A 155 6.31 12.26 -5.17
N ASN A 156 7.38 11.51 -4.88
CA ASN A 156 8.27 10.98 -5.90
C ASN A 156 7.63 9.77 -6.60
N ALA A 157 6.89 8.94 -5.86
CA ALA A 157 6.14 7.80 -6.40
C ALA A 157 4.75 8.18 -6.95
N ASN A 158 4.37 9.46 -6.90
CA ASN A 158 3.07 9.95 -7.35
C ASN A 158 1.88 9.20 -6.73
N THR A 159 1.97 8.89 -5.44
CA THR A 159 1.04 7.98 -4.75
C THR A 159 0.71 8.46 -3.34
N ILE A 160 -0.56 8.32 -2.94
CA ILE A 160 -0.97 8.37 -1.52
C ILE A 160 -1.12 6.93 -1.05
N TYR A 161 -0.45 6.60 0.05
CA TYR A 161 -0.54 5.32 0.72
C TYR A 161 -1.47 5.39 1.93
N ARG A 162 -2.00 4.24 2.31
CA ARG A 162 -2.72 4.00 3.56
C ARG A 162 -1.99 2.95 4.36
N TRP A 163 -1.65 3.28 5.60
CA TRP A 163 -1.21 2.33 6.62
C TRP A 163 -2.33 2.06 7.62
N SER A 164 -2.54 0.79 7.96
CA SER A 164 -3.53 0.33 8.93
C SER A 164 -2.84 -0.19 10.21
N PRO A 165 -3.49 -0.14 11.39
CA PRO A 165 -2.93 -0.63 12.66
C PRO A 165 -2.52 -2.11 12.68
N ASP A 166 -3.01 -2.91 11.75
CA ASP A 166 -2.60 -4.30 11.54
C ASP A 166 -1.26 -4.43 10.76
N GLY A 167 -0.58 -3.31 10.50
CA GLY A 167 0.72 -3.23 9.84
C GLY A 167 0.65 -3.30 8.31
N GLN A 168 -0.55 -3.23 7.72
CA GLN A 168 -0.69 -3.27 6.26
C GLN A 168 -0.50 -1.89 5.63
N VAL A 169 0.27 -1.83 4.55
CA VAL A 169 0.37 -0.66 3.65
C VAL A 169 -0.32 -1.00 2.33
N SER A 170 -1.16 -0.08 1.86
CA SER A 170 -1.91 -0.19 0.61
C SER A 170 -1.90 1.14 -0.15
N ILE A 171 -2.15 1.11 -1.46
CA ILE A 171 -2.33 2.34 -2.24
C ILE A 171 -3.73 2.88 -1.96
N TYR A 172 -3.81 4.12 -1.46
CA TYR A 172 -5.07 4.85 -1.31
C TYR A 172 -5.44 5.55 -2.62
N ARG A 173 -4.45 6.20 -3.25
CA ARG A 173 -4.63 6.90 -4.53
C ARG A 173 -3.34 6.89 -5.35
N ALA A 174 -3.37 6.25 -6.51
CA ALA A 174 -2.32 6.37 -7.52
C ALA A 174 -2.48 7.66 -8.35
N LYS A 175 -1.38 8.12 -8.96
CA LYS A 175 -1.32 9.37 -9.75
C LYS A 175 -1.87 10.55 -8.94
N SER A 176 -1.36 10.69 -7.72
CA SER A 176 -1.93 11.55 -6.68
C SER A 176 -1.73 13.04 -6.92
N GLY A 177 -0.70 13.44 -7.69
CA GLY A 177 -0.44 14.85 -8.02
C GLY A 177 -0.32 15.17 -9.50
N TYR A 178 -0.11 14.16 -10.36
CA TYR A 178 0.02 14.37 -11.82
C TYR A 178 -0.43 13.17 -12.64
N LYS A 179 -1.04 13.42 -13.80
CA LYS A 179 -1.54 12.38 -14.73
C LYS A 179 -1.03 12.53 -16.16
N GLY A 180 -0.19 13.53 -16.44
CA GLY A 180 0.33 13.78 -17.79
C GLY A 180 1.33 12.72 -18.25
N ILE A 181 1.45 12.58 -19.57
CA ILE A 181 2.33 11.59 -20.22
C ILE A 181 3.82 11.87 -19.99
N ASN A 182 4.17 13.11 -19.69
CA ASN A 182 5.54 13.56 -19.42
C ASN A 182 5.89 13.52 -17.93
N VAL A 183 5.25 12.65 -17.14
CA VAL A 183 5.50 12.51 -15.70
C VAL A 183 6.99 12.25 -15.37
N GLY A 184 7.74 11.62 -16.28
CA GLY A 184 9.18 11.37 -16.12
C GLY A 184 10.06 12.62 -16.12
N GLU A 185 9.53 13.79 -16.50
CA GLU A 185 10.24 15.07 -16.43
C GLU A 185 10.18 15.71 -15.03
N TYR A 186 9.37 15.17 -14.11
CA TYR A 186 9.14 15.73 -12.78
C TYR A 186 9.93 14.94 -11.73
N GLY A 187 10.58 15.65 -10.79
CA GLY A 187 11.21 15.01 -9.62
C GLY A 187 10.18 14.56 -8.57
N GLN A 188 9.15 15.38 -8.33
CA GLN A 188 8.10 15.12 -7.32
C GLN A 188 6.70 15.36 -7.93
N PRO A 189 6.23 14.51 -8.86
CA PRO A 189 4.95 14.72 -9.54
C PRO A 189 3.71 14.54 -8.64
N GLY A 190 3.86 13.90 -7.48
CA GLY A 190 2.79 13.45 -6.60
C GLY A 190 2.11 14.49 -5.71
N SER A 191 1.25 13.98 -4.86
CA SER A 191 0.67 14.74 -3.74
C SER A 191 1.71 14.98 -2.66
N ASN A 192 1.48 15.99 -1.82
CA ASN A 192 2.27 16.27 -0.63
C ASN A 192 1.35 16.38 0.59
N GLY A 193 1.14 17.57 1.15
CA GLY A 193 0.26 17.81 2.29
C GLY A 193 -1.15 17.27 2.10
N LEU A 194 -1.65 16.62 3.14
CA LEU A 194 -2.98 16.02 3.24
C LEU A 194 -3.66 16.55 4.50
N THR A 195 -4.94 16.90 4.39
CA THR A 195 -5.78 17.20 5.56
C THR A 195 -7.24 16.86 5.30
N LEU A 196 -8.08 16.91 6.31
CA LEU A 196 -9.53 16.80 6.16
C LEU A 196 -10.18 18.18 6.26
N ASP A 197 -11.16 18.45 5.41
CA ASP A 197 -12.04 19.59 5.61
C ASP A 197 -13.04 19.34 6.75
N ARG A 198 -13.86 20.34 7.08
CA ARG A 198 -14.87 20.24 8.16
C ARG A 198 -15.95 19.18 7.93
N GLU A 199 -16.06 18.65 6.71
CA GLU A 199 -17.00 17.59 6.36
C GLU A 199 -16.32 16.22 6.27
N GLY A 200 -15.04 16.13 6.63
CA GLY A 200 -14.25 14.90 6.57
C GLY A 200 -13.78 14.51 5.17
N ARG A 201 -13.77 15.44 4.21
CA ARG A 201 -13.25 15.19 2.86
C ARG A 201 -11.77 15.47 2.78
N LEU A 202 -11.03 14.63 2.07
CA LEU A 202 -9.59 14.77 1.88
C LEU A 202 -9.28 15.98 1.00
N THR A 203 -8.46 16.89 1.53
CA THR A 203 -7.81 17.98 0.79
C THR A 203 -6.37 17.60 0.52
N ILE A 204 -5.90 17.83 -0.70
CA ILE A 204 -4.65 17.32 -1.25
C ILE A 204 -3.88 18.47 -1.90
N ASN A 205 -2.63 18.65 -1.52
CA ASN A 205 -1.68 19.44 -2.28
C ASN A 205 -1.11 18.60 -3.43
N GLU A 206 -1.30 19.03 -4.67
CA GLU A 206 -0.79 18.37 -5.87
C GLU A 206 0.41 19.14 -6.43
N HIS A 207 1.64 18.59 -6.29
CA HIS A 207 2.85 19.24 -6.82
C HIS A 207 2.81 19.34 -8.35
N GLY A 208 2.66 18.20 -9.05
CA GLY A 208 2.77 18.19 -10.52
C GLY A 208 1.67 19.00 -11.22
N ASN A 209 0.43 18.92 -10.73
CA ASN A 209 -0.67 19.75 -11.24
C ASN A 209 -0.68 21.18 -10.68
N ARG A 210 0.19 21.48 -9.70
CA ARG A 210 0.40 22.82 -9.14
C ARG A 210 -0.88 23.44 -8.59
N ARG A 211 -1.59 22.69 -7.74
CA ARG A 211 -2.92 23.06 -7.23
C ARG A 211 -3.25 22.35 -5.91
N VAL A 212 -4.22 22.91 -5.19
CA VAL A 212 -4.88 22.30 -4.05
C VAL A 212 -6.23 21.76 -4.51
N THR A 213 -6.52 20.50 -4.20
CA THR A 213 -7.78 19.84 -4.57
C THR A 213 -8.48 19.24 -3.37
N ARG A 214 -9.79 19.05 -3.48
CA ARG A 214 -10.61 18.29 -2.54
C ARG A 214 -11.19 17.07 -3.23
N LEU A 215 -11.04 15.91 -2.60
CA LEU A 215 -11.66 14.67 -3.04
C LEU A 215 -13.11 14.63 -2.56
N GLU A 216 -14.04 14.74 -3.50
CA GLU A 216 -15.47 14.65 -3.21
C GLU A 216 -15.88 13.21 -2.93
N LYS A 217 -17.01 13.04 -2.24
CA LYS A 217 -17.55 11.71 -1.87
C LYS A 217 -17.83 10.79 -3.06
N ASN A 218 -18.07 11.37 -4.24
CA ASN A 218 -18.26 10.63 -5.50
C ASN A 218 -16.94 10.28 -6.21
N GLY A 219 -15.79 10.59 -5.60
CA GLY A 219 -14.45 10.32 -6.14
C GLY A 219 -13.90 11.38 -7.10
N SER A 220 -14.67 12.42 -7.42
CA SER A 220 -14.21 13.55 -8.24
C SER A 220 -13.29 14.49 -7.46
N LEU A 221 -12.48 15.27 -8.18
CA LEU A 221 -11.60 16.28 -7.59
C LEU A 221 -12.13 17.67 -7.90
N THR A 222 -12.39 18.45 -6.85
CA THR A 222 -12.68 19.88 -6.95
C THR A 222 -11.38 20.66 -6.76
N VAL A 223 -11.06 21.61 -7.65
CA VAL A 223 -9.92 22.52 -7.45
C VAL A 223 -10.32 23.59 -6.46
N LEU A 224 -9.59 23.69 -5.34
CA LEU A 224 -9.78 24.74 -4.34
C LEU A 224 -8.92 25.98 -4.65
N ALA A 225 -7.69 25.75 -5.12
CA ALA A 225 -6.77 26.81 -5.55
C ALA A 225 -5.76 26.28 -6.57
N ASP A 226 -5.55 26.99 -7.67
CA ASP A 226 -4.49 26.68 -8.65
C ASP A 226 -3.68 27.92 -9.06
N ARG A 227 -4.09 29.11 -8.62
CA ARG A 227 -3.46 30.39 -8.91
C ARG A 227 -3.51 31.36 -7.74
N TYR A 228 -2.54 32.25 -7.71
CA TYR A 228 -2.51 33.43 -6.87
C TYR A 228 -1.98 34.60 -7.73
N GLU A 229 -2.70 35.73 -7.74
CA GLU A 229 -2.37 36.90 -8.58
C GLU A 229 -2.12 36.53 -10.06
N GLY A 230 -2.95 35.63 -10.61
CA GLY A 230 -2.86 35.14 -11.98
C GLY A 230 -1.73 34.14 -12.26
N LYS A 231 -0.77 33.98 -11.35
CA LYS A 231 0.33 33.01 -11.47
C LYS A 231 -0.09 31.65 -10.93
N ARG A 232 0.38 30.56 -11.55
CA ARG A 232 0.15 29.21 -11.02
C ARG A 232 0.87 29.04 -9.69
N LEU A 233 0.29 28.28 -8.77
CA LEU A 233 1.03 27.78 -7.60
C LEU A 233 2.28 27.03 -8.05
N ASN A 234 3.28 26.86 -7.19
CA ASN A 234 4.45 26.06 -7.53
C ASN A 234 4.23 24.61 -7.08
N SER A 235 4.89 24.19 -6.01
CA SER A 235 4.66 22.93 -5.31
C SER A 235 3.98 23.26 -3.98
N PRO A 236 2.63 23.37 -3.94
CA PRO A 236 1.95 23.56 -2.65
C PRO A 236 2.33 22.40 -1.73
N ASN A 237 2.74 22.71 -0.50
CA ASN A 237 3.45 21.75 0.36
C ASN A 237 2.58 21.34 1.55
N ASP A 238 2.16 22.31 2.36
CA ASP A 238 1.40 22.12 3.60
C ASP A 238 -0.05 22.64 3.52
N LEU A 239 -0.94 22.16 4.39
CA LEU A 239 -2.36 22.53 4.50
C LEU A 239 -2.79 22.73 5.95
#